data_AF-A0AAW7KSV6-F1
#
_entry.id   AF-A0AAW7KSV6-F1
#
_cell.length_a   1.000
_cell.length_b   1.000
_cell.length_c   1.000
_cell.angle_alpha   90.00
_cell.angle_beta   90.00
_cell.angle_gamma   90.00
#
_symmetry.space_group_name_H-M   'P 1'
#
loop_
_entity.id
_entity.type
_entity.pdbx_description
1 polymer ?
#
loop_
_entity_poly.entity_id
_entity_poly.type
_entity_poly.pdbx_seq_one_letter_code
_entity_poly.pdbx_strand_id
1 'polypeptide(L)'
;MSTNTKTIIAIIIGAALGAGALSLYQGTGSNSNSNEATSGEKKPLYWVAPMDSNYRRDKPGKSPMGMDLIPVYEEGSSGDDFGPGAVKIAPHVVNNLGVRTAPVELKNMHTEISTVGYVQYDEDKLIHIHPRVDGWIDKLYIKAAGNPVEKGQPLYTLYSPQLVNAQEELLIALKRNNSSLISAAKDRLKALQLSADFVQKLEKTRKVQQTITFYSPQAGVVDGLKVREGFYVKPGNTLLSIGQLDQVWVEAEVFERDAALIKKGLPVSMTLDYLPGEDWAGVVDYVYPTLNSKTRTLRVRLKFDNTDYQLKPNMFAQVSIHANQADSTILVPKEAVIRTGKQDRVVLALGDGQFKSIEVTIGRVDIDSIEILDGLNEDDVVVTSAQFLIDSESSKSSDFKRMTHDEVPNSVWMQGDVNSVMAGHRMVNISHGPAEAWDWPEMVMDFTVAEKVDIDSLKSGQSLHFEVSKTEDGGYEITGIHIMSEPEVSSATVSGLINAIDIDTRILNISRGPIEKWDRPAATMDFIVADNIEMVDFNVGDNVTFTFEVRDDLVITDISLESDEQHGKENKAAVDHSNH
;
A
#
# COMPACT_ATOMS: atom_id res chain seq x y z
N MET A 1 -66.86 29.39 -53.44
CA MET A 1 -65.45 29.66 -53.80
C MET A 1 -64.94 28.51 -54.62
N SER A 2 -64.47 28.79 -55.84
CA SER A 2 -63.91 27.77 -56.75
C SER A 2 -62.63 27.19 -56.14
N THR A 3 -62.26 25.98 -56.53
CA THR A 3 -61.05 25.27 -56.08
C THR A 3 -59.78 26.13 -56.21
N ASN A 4 -59.75 27.03 -57.21
CA ASN A 4 -58.66 27.98 -57.41
C ASN A 4 -58.62 29.12 -56.37
N THR A 5 -59.75 29.48 -55.76
CA THR A 5 -59.75 30.50 -54.69
C THR A 5 -59.17 29.93 -53.39
N LYS A 6 -59.35 28.62 -53.13
CA LYS A 6 -58.81 27.95 -51.94
C LYS A 6 -57.29 27.78 -51.99
N THR A 7 -56.74 27.48 -53.16
CA THR A 7 -55.29 27.35 -53.36
C THR A 7 -54.58 28.70 -53.26
N ILE A 8 -55.16 29.78 -53.78
CA ILE A 8 -54.60 31.13 -53.64
C ILE A 8 -54.60 31.58 -52.17
N ILE A 9 -55.69 31.32 -51.44
CA ILE A 9 -55.76 31.63 -50.00
C ILE A 9 -54.73 30.82 -49.21
N ALA A 10 -54.53 29.53 -49.54
CA ALA A 10 -53.53 28.69 -48.89
C ALA A 10 -52.09 29.17 -49.12
N ILE A 11 -51.77 29.66 -50.34
CA ILE A 11 -50.46 30.22 -50.65
C ILE A 11 -50.22 31.54 -49.90
N ILE A 12 -51.24 32.40 -49.80
CA ILE A 12 -51.14 33.67 -49.07
C ILE A 12 -50.98 33.44 -47.57
N ILE A 13 -51.71 32.46 -47.00
CA ILE A 13 -51.56 32.08 -45.59
C ILE A 13 -50.17 31.46 -45.34
N GLY A 14 -49.67 30.61 -46.25
CA GLY A 14 -48.33 30.05 -46.16
C GLY A 14 -47.22 31.11 -46.23
N ALA A 15 -47.36 32.11 -47.10
CA ALA A 15 -46.42 33.22 -47.20
C ALA A 15 -46.46 34.14 -45.97
N ALA A 16 -47.65 34.41 -45.43
CA ALA A 16 -47.82 35.21 -44.22
C ALA A 16 -47.26 34.50 -42.97
N LEU A 17 -47.47 33.18 -42.85
CA LEU A 17 -46.89 32.37 -41.77
C LEU A 17 -45.37 32.25 -41.91
N GLY A 18 -44.85 32.12 -43.13
CA GLY A 18 -43.41 32.10 -43.40
C GLY A 18 -42.72 33.42 -43.06
N ALA A 19 -43.34 34.56 -43.41
CA ALA A 19 -42.83 35.88 -43.06
C ALA A 19 -42.91 36.17 -41.55
N GLY A 20 -43.97 35.71 -40.88
CA GLY A 20 -44.12 35.83 -39.42
C GLY A 20 -43.10 35.00 -38.65
N ALA A 21 -42.81 33.77 -39.10
CA ALA A 21 -41.79 32.91 -38.50
C ALA A 21 -40.36 33.46 -38.68
N LEU A 22 -40.08 34.06 -39.84
CA LEU A 22 -38.76 34.67 -40.10
C LEU A 22 -38.54 35.96 -39.29
N SER A 23 -39.59 36.75 -39.04
CA SER A 23 -39.54 37.95 -38.18
C SER A 23 -39.40 37.60 -36.69
N LEU A 24 -39.90 36.46 -36.24
CA LEU A 24 -39.73 35.98 -34.86
C LEU A 24 -38.35 35.36 -34.63
N TYR A 25 -37.72 34.78 -35.66
CA TYR A 25 -36.38 34.20 -35.57
C TYR A 25 -35.24 35.22 -35.66
N GLN A 26 -35.50 36.41 -36.23
CA GLN A 26 -34.54 37.54 -36.24
C GLN A 26 -34.72 38.51 -35.05
N GLY A 27 -35.65 38.21 -34.15
CA GLY A 27 -36.11 39.11 -33.08
C GLY A 27 -35.72 38.70 -31.65
N THR A 28 -34.54 38.12 -31.43
CA THR A 28 -33.96 37.97 -30.08
C THR A 28 -32.44 38.18 -30.13
N GLY A 29 -32.02 39.34 -30.61
CA GLY A 29 -30.72 39.92 -30.29
C GLY A 29 -30.85 40.69 -28.98
N SER A 30 -30.41 40.08 -27.88
CA SER A 30 -30.34 40.73 -26.58
C SER A 30 -29.41 41.95 -26.67
N ASN A 31 -29.97 43.13 -26.38
CA ASN A 31 -29.28 44.38 -26.12
C ASN A 31 -28.26 44.17 -24.99
N SER A 32 -26.98 44.00 -25.32
CA SER A 32 -25.88 44.27 -24.40
C SER A 32 -25.36 45.66 -24.71
N ASN A 33 -25.47 46.54 -23.71
CA ASN A 33 -24.84 47.85 -23.67
C ASN A 33 -23.36 47.70 -24.05
N SER A 34 -23.00 48.22 -25.23
CA SER A 34 -21.63 48.57 -25.56
C SER A 34 -21.24 49.79 -24.73
N ASN A 35 -20.74 49.54 -23.51
CA ASN A 35 -19.72 50.43 -22.96
C ASN A 35 -18.54 50.37 -23.92
N GLU A 36 -18.24 51.48 -24.57
CA GLU A 36 -16.92 51.74 -25.15
C GLU A 36 -15.88 51.64 -24.02
N ALA A 37 -15.38 50.43 -23.79
CA ALA A 37 -14.06 50.25 -23.26
C ALA A 37 -13.13 50.31 -24.48
N THR A 38 -12.39 51.40 -24.58
CA THR A 38 -11.19 51.50 -25.42
C THR A 38 -10.28 50.31 -25.14
N SER A 39 -10.38 49.26 -25.96
CA SER A 39 -9.35 48.23 -26.06
C SER A 39 -8.17 48.89 -26.76
N GLY A 40 -7.18 49.36 -25.98
CA GLY A 40 -5.90 49.75 -26.54
C GLY A 40 -5.38 48.63 -27.44
N GLU A 41 -5.07 48.96 -28.69
CA GLU A 41 -4.40 48.05 -29.61
C GLU A 41 -3.15 47.49 -28.91
N LYS A 42 -3.15 46.19 -28.60
CA LYS A 42 -1.96 45.52 -28.06
C LYS A 42 -0.85 45.64 -29.09
N LYS A 43 0.16 46.45 -28.78
CA LYS A 43 1.35 46.58 -29.63
C LYS A 43 2.07 45.22 -29.67
N PRO A 44 2.29 44.62 -30.85
CA PRO A 44 3.06 43.40 -30.96
C PRO A 44 4.50 43.65 -30.49
N LEU A 45 5.04 42.75 -29.67
CA LEU A 45 6.33 42.90 -29.01
C LEU A 45 7.48 42.74 -30.02
N TYR A 46 7.36 41.75 -30.91
CA TYR A 46 8.23 41.52 -32.07
C TYR A 46 7.52 40.62 -33.10
N TRP A 47 8.13 40.48 -34.27
CA TRP A 47 7.63 39.73 -35.43
C TRP A 47 8.61 38.61 -35.80
N VAL A 48 8.12 37.39 -36.05
CA VAL A 48 8.94 36.22 -36.37
C VAL A 48 8.62 35.61 -37.75
N ALA A 49 9.59 34.91 -38.33
CA ALA A 49 9.37 34.17 -39.57
C ALA A 49 8.62 32.84 -39.28
N PRO A 50 7.63 32.44 -40.10
CA PRO A 50 6.84 31.23 -39.87
C PRO A 50 7.63 29.92 -39.83
N MET A 51 8.84 29.91 -40.40
CA MET A 51 9.70 28.73 -40.57
C MET A 51 11.06 28.85 -39.86
N ASP A 52 11.33 29.97 -39.18
CA ASP A 52 12.58 30.19 -38.43
C ASP A 52 12.30 31.07 -37.20
N SER A 53 12.28 30.44 -36.02
CA SER A 53 12.00 31.09 -34.73
C SER A 53 13.15 31.98 -34.24
N ASN A 54 14.34 31.90 -34.83
CA ASN A 54 15.49 32.73 -34.49
C ASN A 54 15.52 34.05 -35.27
N TYR A 55 14.74 34.18 -36.35
CA TYR A 55 14.63 35.42 -37.11
C TYR A 55 13.56 36.35 -36.51
N ARG A 56 13.99 37.34 -35.73
CA ARG A 56 13.14 38.31 -35.01
C ARG A 56 13.30 39.73 -35.55
N ARG A 57 12.21 40.48 -35.69
CA ARG A 57 12.23 41.91 -36.04
C ARG A 57 11.19 42.69 -35.25
N ASP A 58 11.48 43.95 -34.96
CA ASP A 58 10.56 44.81 -34.19
C ASP A 58 9.43 45.42 -35.04
N LYS A 59 9.39 45.14 -36.35
CA LYS A 59 8.45 45.72 -37.31
C LYS A 59 7.89 44.67 -38.27
N PRO A 60 6.65 44.83 -38.75
CA PRO A 60 6.10 44.00 -39.81
C PRO A 60 6.96 44.07 -41.07
N GLY A 61 7.07 42.95 -41.78
CA GLY A 61 7.88 42.86 -42.98
C GLY A 61 7.87 41.44 -43.55
N LYS A 62 8.72 41.21 -44.56
CA LYS A 62 8.94 39.89 -45.13
C LYS A 62 10.21 39.25 -44.56
N SER A 63 10.16 37.94 -44.36
CA SER A 63 11.34 37.13 -44.04
C SER A 63 12.32 37.10 -45.22
N PRO A 64 13.58 36.66 -45.03
CA PRO A 64 14.53 36.47 -46.12
C PRO A 64 14.04 35.54 -47.24
N MET A 65 13.02 34.72 -46.96
CA MET A 65 12.36 33.82 -47.90
C MET A 65 11.05 34.38 -48.48
N GLY A 66 10.75 35.67 -48.28
CA GLY A 66 9.65 36.39 -48.92
C GLY A 66 8.26 36.18 -48.31
N MET A 67 8.15 35.44 -47.20
CA MET A 67 6.90 35.24 -46.46
C MET A 67 6.68 36.33 -45.43
N ASP A 68 5.43 36.70 -45.19
CA ASP A 68 5.09 37.76 -44.23
C ASP A 68 5.41 37.31 -42.80
N LEU A 69 6.02 38.19 -42.02
CA LEU A 69 6.31 37.94 -40.61
C LEU A 69 5.01 37.93 -39.81
N ILE A 70 4.97 37.13 -38.75
CA ILE A 70 3.80 36.96 -37.89
C ILE A 70 4.02 37.76 -36.59
N PRO A 71 3.05 38.60 -36.15
CA PRO A 71 3.19 39.36 -34.91
C PRO A 71 3.06 38.45 -33.69
N VAL A 72 4.02 38.54 -32.77
CA VAL A 72 3.96 37.90 -31.45
C VAL A 72 3.50 38.96 -30.45
N TYR A 73 2.33 38.72 -29.85
CA TYR A 73 1.80 39.56 -28.79
C TYR A 73 2.35 39.09 -27.44
N GLU A 74 2.31 39.96 -26.44
CA GLU A 74 2.46 39.55 -25.05
C GLU A 74 1.27 38.62 -24.73
N GLU A 75 1.46 37.32 -24.93
CA GLU A 75 0.71 36.32 -24.20
C GLU A 75 1.10 36.55 -22.75
N GLY A 76 0.21 37.20 -22.01
CA GLY A 76 0.20 37.01 -20.59
C GLY A 76 0.12 35.50 -20.40
N SER A 77 1.23 34.91 -19.98
CA SER A 77 1.24 33.79 -19.06
C SER A 77 0.35 34.19 -17.90
N SER A 78 -0.96 34.13 -18.13
CA SER A 78 -1.94 33.90 -17.10
C SER A 78 -1.41 32.63 -16.49
N GLY A 79 -0.79 32.74 -15.31
CA GLY A 79 -0.24 31.59 -14.64
C GLY A 79 -1.26 30.47 -14.76
N ASP A 80 -0.81 29.31 -15.23
CA ASP A 80 -1.56 28.07 -15.14
C ASP A 80 -1.77 27.80 -13.63
N ASP A 81 -2.61 28.59 -12.98
CA ASP A 81 -2.88 28.57 -11.56
C ASP A 81 -4.07 27.64 -11.30
N PHE A 82 -4.13 26.55 -12.06
CA PHE A 82 -5.08 25.46 -11.90
C PHE A 82 -4.63 24.46 -10.81
N GLY A 83 -3.69 24.89 -9.96
CA GLY A 83 -2.99 24.05 -8.99
C GLY A 83 -1.86 23.20 -9.63
N PRO A 84 -0.95 22.66 -8.81
CA PRO A 84 0.04 21.70 -9.28
C PRO A 84 -0.66 20.46 -9.87
N GLY A 85 -0.20 19.99 -11.03
CA GLY A 85 -0.70 18.76 -11.68
C GLY A 85 -1.81 18.91 -12.72
N ALA A 86 -2.40 20.10 -12.92
CA ALA A 86 -3.46 20.31 -13.92
C ALA A 86 -2.93 20.85 -15.26
N VAL A 87 -3.44 20.32 -16.37
CA VAL A 87 -3.11 20.72 -17.75
C VAL A 87 -4.36 21.04 -18.53
N LYS A 88 -4.29 22.13 -19.30
CA LYS A 88 -5.34 22.51 -20.25
C LYS A 88 -4.96 22.10 -21.67
N ILE A 89 -5.78 21.27 -22.29
CA ILE A 89 -5.60 20.79 -23.66
C ILE A 89 -6.67 21.41 -24.55
N ALA A 90 -6.27 21.93 -25.72
CA ALA A 90 -7.21 22.55 -26.65
C ALA A 90 -8.28 21.53 -27.14
N PRO A 91 -9.57 21.91 -27.26
CA PRO A 91 -10.65 20.97 -27.59
C PRO A 91 -10.45 20.17 -28.89
N HIS A 92 -9.82 20.77 -29.90
CA HIS A 92 -9.51 20.07 -31.15
C HIS A 92 -8.47 18.95 -30.97
N VAL A 93 -7.52 19.12 -30.04
CA VAL A 93 -6.51 18.10 -29.70
C VAL A 93 -7.18 16.96 -28.93
N VAL A 94 -8.03 17.27 -27.94
CA VAL A 94 -8.84 16.28 -27.21
C VAL A 94 -9.68 15.43 -28.17
N ASN A 95 -10.34 16.08 -29.13
CA ASN A 95 -11.14 15.39 -30.14
C ASN A 95 -10.29 14.52 -31.08
N ASN A 96 -9.13 15.03 -31.53
CA ASN A 96 -8.23 14.28 -32.41
C ASN A 96 -7.58 13.08 -31.71
N LEU A 97 -7.31 13.17 -30.39
CA LEU A 97 -6.83 12.05 -29.59
C LEU A 97 -7.91 11.01 -29.30
N GLY A 98 -9.18 11.32 -29.57
CA GLY A 98 -10.30 10.43 -29.26
C GLY A 98 -10.47 10.19 -27.77
N VAL A 99 -10.22 11.21 -26.94
CA VAL A 99 -10.31 11.11 -25.49
C VAL A 99 -11.74 10.70 -25.10
N ARG A 100 -11.85 9.61 -24.35
CA ARG A 100 -13.11 9.12 -23.78
C ARG A 100 -13.05 9.28 -22.28
N THR A 101 -14.18 9.65 -21.70
CA THR A 101 -14.35 9.76 -20.26
C THR A 101 -15.45 8.83 -19.79
N ALA A 102 -15.38 8.44 -18.53
CA ALA A 102 -16.44 7.74 -17.83
C ALA A 102 -16.64 8.40 -16.47
N PRO A 103 -17.91 8.55 -16.01
CA PRO A 103 -18.15 8.93 -14.63
C PRO A 103 -17.64 7.82 -13.71
N VAL A 104 -17.15 8.23 -12.55
CA VAL A 104 -16.93 7.32 -11.43
C VAL A 104 -18.30 6.85 -10.92
N GLU A 105 -18.44 5.57 -10.63
CA GLU A 105 -19.73 5.02 -10.19
C GLU A 105 -19.59 4.38 -8.82
N LEU A 106 -20.45 4.77 -7.88
CA LEU A 106 -20.63 4.05 -6.63
C LEU A 106 -21.50 2.81 -6.88
N LYS A 107 -20.88 1.64 -6.88
CA LYS A 107 -21.57 0.37 -7.15
C LYS A 107 -21.14 -0.69 -6.16
N ASN A 108 -22.04 -1.63 -5.92
CA ASN A 108 -21.70 -2.84 -5.18
C ASN A 108 -20.86 -3.72 -6.11
N MET A 109 -19.60 -3.91 -5.76
CA MET A 109 -18.72 -4.78 -6.53
C MET A 109 -19.10 -6.23 -6.27
N HIS A 110 -19.61 -6.91 -7.31
CA HIS A 110 -19.85 -8.35 -7.28
C HIS A 110 -18.54 -9.07 -7.57
N THR A 111 -17.99 -9.78 -6.60
CA THR A 111 -16.77 -10.56 -6.84
C THR A 111 -17.16 -11.96 -7.26
N GLU A 112 -16.99 -12.26 -8.54
CA GLU A 112 -17.15 -13.60 -9.07
C GLU A 112 -15.82 -14.34 -9.08
N ILE A 113 -15.77 -15.50 -8.42
CA ILE A 113 -14.60 -16.37 -8.39
C ILE A 113 -14.86 -17.52 -9.35
N SER A 114 -14.28 -17.43 -10.54
CA SER A 114 -14.31 -18.49 -11.55
C SER A 114 -13.23 -19.53 -11.27
N THR A 115 -13.65 -20.77 -11.07
CA THR A 115 -12.75 -21.90 -10.83
C THR A 115 -13.26 -23.18 -11.48
N VAL A 116 -12.45 -24.23 -11.44
CA VAL A 116 -12.81 -25.58 -11.84
C VAL A 116 -13.22 -26.41 -10.63
N GLY A 117 -14.15 -27.33 -10.86
CA GLY A 117 -14.56 -28.32 -9.88
C GLY A 117 -14.67 -29.72 -10.47
N TYR A 118 -14.62 -30.70 -9.58
CA TYR A 118 -14.75 -32.11 -9.90
C TYR A 118 -16.04 -32.66 -9.31
N VAL A 119 -16.91 -33.21 -10.16
CA VAL A 119 -18.11 -33.91 -9.70
C VAL A 119 -17.68 -35.20 -9.00
N GLN A 120 -18.22 -35.46 -7.82
CA GLN A 120 -17.96 -36.64 -7.00
C GLN A 120 -19.27 -37.21 -6.47
N TYR A 121 -19.20 -38.47 -6.02
CA TYR A 121 -20.30 -39.04 -5.24
C TYR A 121 -20.48 -38.26 -3.95
N ASP A 122 -21.72 -38.16 -3.50
CA ASP A 122 -22.00 -37.78 -2.12
C ASP A 122 -21.46 -38.87 -1.19
N GLU A 123 -20.35 -38.59 -0.51
CA GLU A 123 -19.71 -39.56 0.39
C GLU A 123 -20.60 -39.89 1.60
N ASP A 124 -21.53 -39.00 1.99
CA ASP A 124 -22.49 -39.27 3.07
C ASP A 124 -23.50 -40.34 2.66
N LYS A 125 -23.73 -40.51 1.35
CA LYS A 125 -24.61 -41.53 0.76
C LYS A 125 -23.85 -42.70 0.10
N LEU A 126 -22.52 -42.73 0.24
CA LEU A 126 -21.68 -43.82 -0.25
C LEU A 126 -21.55 -44.91 0.82
N ILE A 127 -21.90 -46.15 0.47
CA ILE A 127 -21.72 -47.29 1.37
C ILE A 127 -20.74 -48.30 0.79
N HIS A 128 -20.00 -48.96 1.68
CA HIS A 128 -19.14 -50.07 1.33
C HIS A 128 -19.72 -51.39 1.85
N ILE A 129 -19.75 -52.38 0.97
CA ILE A 129 -20.22 -53.72 1.30
C ILE A 129 -19.01 -54.62 1.60
N HIS A 130 -18.99 -55.16 2.81
CA HIS A 130 -17.95 -56.06 3.30
C HIS A 130 -18.57 -57.39 3.75
N PRO A 131 -17.87 -58.52 3.60
CA PRO A 131 -18.36 -59.78 4.14
C PRO A 131 -18.15 -59.81 5.66
N ARG A 132 -19.06 -60.45 6.40
CA ARG A 132 -18.93 -60.65 7.86
C ARG A 132 -18.23 -61.94 8.24
N VAL A 133 -18.11 -62.84 7.28
CA VAL A 133 -17.47 -64.15 7.41
C VAL A 133 -16.49 -64.32 6.28
N ASP A 134 -15.54 -65.24 6.44
CA ASP A 134 -14.71 -65.68 5.33
C ASP A 134 -15.43 -66.74 4.49
N GLY A 135 -15.16 -66.75 3.19
CA GLY A 135 -15.85 -67.65 2.27
C GLY A 135 -15.54 -67.37 0.81
N TRP A 136 -16.21 -68.12 -0.07
CA TRP A 136 -16.06 -68.03 -1.52
C TRP A 136 -17.29 -67.40 -2.14
N ILE A 137 -17.09 -66.42 -3.01
CA ILE A 137 -18.15 -65.85 -3.85
C ILE A 137 -18.54 -66.92 -4.87
N ASP A 138 -19.76 -67.41 -4.77
CA ASP A 138 -20.27 -68.46 -5.66
C ASP A 138 -20.84 -67.85 -6.94
N LYS A 139 -21.75 -66.88 -6.80
CA LYS A 139 -22.38 -66.16 -7.91
C LYS A 139 -22.42 -64.67 -7.65
N LEU A 140 -22.16 -63.88 -8.69
CA LEU A 140 -22.18 -62.42 -8.63
C LEU A 140 -23.26 -61.90 -9.59
N TYR A 141 -24.29 -61.25 -9.05
CA TYR A 141 -25.40 -60.74 -9.84
C TYR A 141 -25.06 -59.41 -10.54
N ILE A 142 -24.13 -58.64 -9.95
CA ILE A 142 -23.66 -57.35 -10.49
C ILE A 142 -22.33 -57.56 -11.19
N LYS A 143 -22.30 -57.36 -12.51
CA LYS A 143 -21.13 -57.72 -13.32
C LYS A 143 -20.13 -56.58 -13.51
N ALA A 144 -20.54 -55.32 -13.40
CA ALA A 144 -19.68 -54.17 -13.63
C ALA A 144 -19.95 -53.02 -12.65
N ALA A 145 -18.94 -52.17 -12.49
CA ALA A 145 -19.13 -50.84 -11.93
C ALA A 145 -19.93 -49.98 -12.92
N GLY A 146 -20.73 -49.05 -12.41
CA GLY A 146 -21.69 -48.23 -13.14
C GLY A 146 -23.08 -48.86 -13.29
N ASN A 147 -23.27 -50.12 -12.90
CA ASN A 147 -24.62 -50.72 -12.90
C ASN A 147 -25.51 -50.06 -11.84
N PRO A 148 -26.75 -49.64 -12.17
CA PRO A 148 -27.72 -49.23 -11.17
C PRO A 148 -28.18 -50.44 -10.36
N VAL A 149 -28.47 -50.20 -9.09
CA VAL A 149 -28.96 -51.19 -8.14
C VAL A 149 -30.15 -50.66 -7.37
N GLU A 150 -31.17 -51.50 -7.18
CA GLU A 150 -32.32 -51.19 -6.35
C GLU A 150 -32.12 -51.69 -4.93
N LYS A 151 -32.81 -51.06 -3.97
CA LYS A 151 -32.83 -51.54 -2.58
C LYS A 151 -33.45 -52.94 -2.53
N GLY A 152 -32.74 -53.90 -1.93
CA GLY A 152 -33.16 -55.29 -1.85
C GLY A 152 -32.80 -56.14 -3.06
N GLN A 153 -32.12 -55.60 -4.08
CA GLN A 153 -31.64 -56.38 -5.22
C GLN A 153 -30.52 -57.34 -4.78
N PRO A 154 -30.48 -58.60 -5.27
CA PRO A 154 -29.39 -59.53 -4.95
C PRO A 154 -28.06 -59.02 -5.52
N LEU A 155 -27.02 -58.99 -4.67
CA LEU A 155 -25.67 -58.56 -5.03
C LEU A 155 -24.77 -59.75 -5.38
N TYR A 156 -24.62 -60.69 -4.44
CA TYR A 156 -23.78 -61.88 -4.58
C TYR A 156 -24.28 -63.03 -3.68
N THR A 157 -23.90 -64.26 -4.02
CA THR A 157 -24.00 -65.42 -3.15
C THR A 157 -22.62 -65.75 -2.57
N LEU A 158 -22.61 -66.12 -1.29
CA LEU A 158 -21.40 -66.50 -0.56
C LEU A 158 -21.57 -67.90 0.02
N TYR A 159 -20.59 -68.77 -0.26
CA TYR A 159 -20.40 -70.01 0.47
C TYR A 159 -19.43 -69.76 1.63
N SER A 160 -19.86 -70.05 2.86
CA SER A 160 -19.00 -69.98 4.04
C SER A 160 -19.28 -71.16 4.97
N PRO A 161 -18.26 -71.96 5.33
CA PRO A 161 -18.40 -73.00 6.34
C PRO A 161 -18.95 -72.45 7.67
N GLN A 162 -18.57 -71.23 8.03
CA GLN A 162 -19.04 -70.59 9.27
C GLN A 162 -20.55 -70.33 9.26
N LEU A 163 -21.11 -69.95 8.10
CA LEU A 163 -22.56 -69.75 7.95
C LEU A 163 -23.30 -71.10 7.95
N VAL A 164 -22.74 -72.14 7.34
CA VAL A 164 -23.32 -73.49 7.38
C VAL A 164 -23.39 -74.01 8.81
N ASN A 165 -22.28 -73.92 9.55
CA ASN A 165 -22.22 -74.36 10.96
C ASN A 165 -23.21 -73.58 11.84
N ALA A 166 -23.31 -72.26 11.67
CA ALA A 166 -24.25 -71.45 12.45
C ALA A 166 -25.73 -71.84 12.18
N GLN A 167 -26.06 -72.24 10.96
CA GLN A 167 -27.39 -72.76 10.63
C GLN A 167 -27.65 -74.12 11.30
N GLU A 168 -26.68 -75.03 11.25
CA GLU A 168 -26.79 -76.35 11.90
C GLU A 168 -27.01 -76.23 13.41
N GLU A 169 -26.30 -75.31 14.06
CA GLU A 169 -26.48 -75.01 15.49
C GLU A 169 -27.92 -74.59 15.82
N LEU A 170 -28.52 -73.69 15.02
CA LEU A 170 -29.93 -73.31 15.19
C LEU A 170 -30.86 -74.53 15.02
N LEU A 171 -30.62 -75.37 14.02
CA LEU A 171 -31.44 -76.56 13.79
C LEU A 171 -31.31 -77.58 14.92
N ILE A 172 -30.11 -77.74 15.50
CA ILE A 172 -29.88 -78.60 16.67
C ILE A 172 -30.61 -78.02 17.89
N ALA A 173 -30.54 -76.72 18.11
CA ALA A 173 -31.26 -76.04 19.19
C ALA A 173 -32.78 -76.19 19.07
N LEU A 174 -33.33 -76.04 17.86
CA LEU A 174 -34.75 -76.27 17.55
C LEU A 174 -35.16 -77.72 17.81
N LYS A 175 -34.34 -78.71 17.41
CA LYS A 175 -34.60 -80.13 17.66
C LYS A 175 -34.63 -80.46 19.16
N ARG A 176 -33.78 -79.80 19.95
CA ARG A 176 -33.71 -79.96 21.42
C ARG A 176 -34.78 -79.16 22.17
N ASN A 177 -35.54 -78.31 21.48
CA ASN A 177 -36.57 -77.44 22.04
C ASN A 177 -36.09 -76.57 23.23
N ASN A 178 -34.84 -76.10 23.18
CA ASN A 178 -34.24 -75.28 24.23
C ASN A 178 -34.29 -73.79 23.83
N SER A 179 -35.16 -73.02 24.48
CA SER A 179 -35.41 -71.61 24.15
C SER A 179 -34.17 -70.73 24.26
N SER A 180 -33.32 -70.95 25.27
CA SER A 180 -32.05 -70.22 25.46
C SER A 180 -31.10 -70.44 24.29
N LEU A 181 -30.89 -71.70 23.90
CA LEU A 181 -30.02 -72.03 22.77
C LEU A 181 -30.58 -71.54 21.43
N ILE A 182 -31.89 -71.58 21.26
CA ILE A 182 -32.56 -71.05 20.06
C ILE A 182 -32.30 -69.55 19.96
N SER A 183 -32.49 -68.80 21.05
CA SER A 183 -32.22 -67.36 21.06
C SER A 183 -30.74 -67.08 20.72
N ALA A 184 -29.81 -67.74 21.41
CA ALA A 184 -28.38 -67.55 21.19
C ALA A 184 -27.96 -67.87 19.74
N ALA A 185 -28.50 -68.94 19.14
CA ALA A 185 -28.24 -69.28 17.75
C ALA A 185 -28.84 -68.25 16.77
N LYS A 186 -30.04 -67.73 17.03
CA LYS A 186 -30.63 -66.64 16.23
C LYS A 186 -29.81 -65.36 16.32
N ASP A 187 -29.38 -65.00 17.53
CA ASP A 187 -28.55 -63.81 17.76
C ASP A 187 -27.21 -63.93 17.04
N ARG A 188 -26.61 -65.13 17.02
CA ARG A 188 -25.42 -65.42 16.23
C ARG A 188 -25.66 -65.25 14.72
N LEU A 189 -26.73 -65.81 14.17
CA LEU A 189 -27.06 -65.65 12.73
C LEU A 189 -27.29 -64.17 12.37
N LYS A 190 -27.96 -63.42 13.25
CA LYS A 190 -28.17 -61.98 13.11
C LYS A 190 -26.85 -61.20 13.14
N ALA A 191 -25.92 -61.56 14.03
CA ALA A 191 -24.59 -60.96 14.10
C ALA A 191 -23.77 -61.21 12.82
N LEU A 192 -24.00 -62.34 12.14
CA LEU A 192 -23.44 -62.65 10.82
C LEU A 192 -24.19 -61.97 9.66
N GLN A 193 -25.12 -61.05 9.97
CA GLN A 193 -25.85 -60.21 9.04
C GLN A 193 -26.79 -61.00 8.10
N LEU A 194 -27.28 -62.15 8.57
CA LEU A 194 -28.37 -62.88 7.91
C LEU A 194 -29.69 -62.17 8.13
N SER A 195 -30.51 -62.08 7.07
CA SER A 195 -31.80 -61.40 7.15
C SER A 195 -32.77 -62.16 8.06
N ALA A 196 -33.67 -61.43 8.72
CA ALA A 196 -34.72 -62.04 9.55
C ALA A 196 -35.58 -63.03 8.73
N ASP A 197 -35.84 -62.71 7.46
CA ASP A 197 -36.57 -63.57 6.53
C ASP A 197 -35.83 -64.89 6.26
N PHE A 198 -34.50 -64.84 6.15
CA PHE A 198 -33.69 -66.04 6.00
C PHE A 198 -33.79 -66.93 7.24
N VAL A 199 -33.65 -66.34 8.43
CA VAL A 199 -33.77 -67.07 9.70
C VAL A 199 -35.15 -67.72 9.82
N GLN A 200 -36.23 -66.98 9.56
CA GLN A 200 -37.58 -67.54 9.59
C GLN A 200 -37.79 -68.67 8.57
N LYS A 201 -37.24 -68.53 7.36
CA LYS A 201 -37.29 -69.59 6.34
C LYS A 201 -36.52 -70.84 6.80
N LEU A 202 -35.37 -70.66 7.43
CA LEU A 202 -34.58 -71.77 7.99
C LEU A 202 -35.35 -72.49 9.10
N GLU A 203 -36.03 -71.77 9.99
CA GLU A 203 -36.86 -72.36 11.05
C GLU A 203 -38.02 -73.20 10.49
N LYS A 204 -38.70 -72.68 9.46
CA LYS A 204 -39.83 -73.37 8.81
C LYS A 204 -39.39 -74.57 7.99
N THR A 205 -38.34 -74.42 7.18
CA THR A 205 -37.90 -75.45 6.23
C THR A 205 -37.01 -76.51 6.88
N ARG A 206 -36.32 -76.15 7.97
CA ARG A 206 -35.32 -76.99 8.66
C ARG A 206 -34.22 -77.53 7.73
N LYS A 207 -33.91 -76.82 6.65
CA LYS A 207 -32.87 -77.18 5.68
C LYS A 207 -31.77 -76.13 5.66
N VAL A 208 -30.53 -76.58 5.86
CA VAL A 208 -29.34 -75.73 5.78
C VAL A 208 -29.07 -75.37 4.33
N GLN A 209 -28.75 -74.11 4.07
CA GLN A 209 -28.33 -73.63 2.77
C GLN A 209 -26.81 -73.48 2.74
N GLN A 210 -26.18 -74.04 1.70
CA GLN A 210 -24.73 -73.96 1.50
C GLN A 210 -24.31 -72.54 1.10
N THR A 211 -25.06 -71.93 0.18
CA THR A 211 -24.83 -70.57 -0.31
C THR A 211 -25.92 -69.62 0.19
N ILE A 212 -25.52 -68.42 0.57
CA ILE A 212 -26.44 -67.38 1.07
C ILE A 212 -26.34 -66.16 0.16
N THR A 213 -27.49 -65.62 -0.21
CA THR A 213 -27.59 -64.40 -1.03
C THR A 213 -27.58 -63.16 -0.15
N PHE A 214 -26.70 -62.22 -0.45
CA PHE A 214 -26.66 -60.90 0.15
C PHE A 214 -27.31 -59.87 -0.78
N TYR A 215 -28.04 -58.94 -0.20
CA TYR A 215 -28.89 -57.97 -0.92
C TYR A 215 -28.41 -56.54 -0.70
N SER A 216 -28.77 -55.65 -1.62
CA SER A 216 -28.45 -54.23 -1.52
C SER A 216 -29.21 -53.56 -0.37
N PRO A 217 -28.55 -52.87 0.58
CA PRO A 217 -29.26 -52.14 1.63
C PRO A 217 -29.84 -50.79 1.14
N GLN A 218 -29.37 -50.26 0.00
CA GLN A 218 -29.87 -49.02 -0.61
C GLN A 218 -29.96 -49.10 -2.14
N ALA A 219 -30.75 -48.22 -2.74
CA ALA A 219 -30.71 -48.01 -4.19
C ALA A 219 -29.56 -47.04 -4.53
N GLY A 220 -28.97 -47.18 -5.72
CA GLY A 220 -27.86 -46.33 -6.17
C GLY A 220 -27.14 -46.89 -7.39
N VAL A 221 -25.90 -46.44 -7.61
CA VAL A 221 -25.01 -46.94 -8.66
C VAL A 221 -23.76 -47.54 -8.03
N VAL A 222 -23.26 -48.62 -8.62
CA VAL A 222 -22.07 -49.31 -8.15
C VAL A 222 -20.82 -48.53 -8.56
N ASP A 223 -20.20 -47.80 -7.63
CA ASP A 223 -18.98 -47.02 -7.88
C ASP A 223 -17.76 -47.94 -8.11
N GLY A 224 -17.59 -48.93 -7.24
CA GLY A 224 -16.45 -49.84 -7.28
C GLY A 224 -16.87 -51.29 -7.11
N LEU A 225 -16.33 -52.20 -7.93
CA LEU A 225 -16.53 -53.64 -7.81
C LEU A 225 -15.17 -54.35 -7.77
N LYS A 226 -14.74 -54.74 -6.57
CA LYS A 226 -13.41 -55.31 -6.30
C LYS A 226 -13.39 -56.84 -6.24
N VAL A 227 -14.50 -57.49 -6.60
CA VAL A 227 -14.65 -58.96 -6.55
C VAL A 227 -15.19 -59.55 -7.84
N ARG A 228 -14.90 -60.83 -8.04
CA ARG A 228 -15.42 -61.67 -9.13
C ARG A 228 -15.87 -63.02 -8.57
N GLU A 229 -16.65 -63.74 -9.36
CA GLU A 229 -17.06 -65.12 -9.03
C GLU A 229 -15.83 -66.00 -8.81
N GLY A 230 -15.88 -66.86 -7.80
CA GLY A 230 -14.78 -67.72 -7.35
C GLY A 230 -13.81 -67.06 -6.36
N PHE A 231 -13.91 -65.75 -6.09
CA PHE A 231 -13.01 -65.08 -5.15
C PHE A 231 -13.20 -65.58 -3.73
N TYR A 232 -12.09 -65.82 -3.03
CA TYR A 232 -12.09 -66.01 -1.58
C TYR A 232 -12.00 -64.65 -0.89
N VAL A 233 -12.94 -64.38 0.02
CA VAL A 233 -13.10 -63.10 0.70
C VAL A 233 -13.03 -63.28 2.21
N LYS A 234 -12.58 -62.25 2.92
CA LYS A 234 -12.46 -62.23 4.38
C LYS A 234 -13.09 -60.95 4.95
N PRO A 235 -13.48 -60.94 6.23
CA PRO A 235 -13.85 -59.69 6.90
C PRO A 235 -12.75 -58.64 6.74
N GLY A 236 -13.14 -57.43 6.31
CA GLY A 236 -12.21 -56.35 5.95
C GLY A 236 -12.04 -56.16 4.43
N ASN A 237 -12.25 -57.19 3.60
CA ASN A 237 -12.28 -57.02 2.15
C ASN A 237 -13.47 -56.13 1.77
N THR A 238 -13.24 -55.06 1.00
CA THR A 238 -14.32 -54.31 0.35
C THR A 238 -14.74 -55.06 -0.89
N LEU A 239 -15.98 -55.53 -0.94
CA LEU A 239 -16.50 -56.28 -2.10
C LEU A 239 -16.90 -55.32 -3.21
N LEU A 240 -17.77 -54.37 -2.86
CA LEU A 240 -18.28 -53.35 -3.74
C LEU A 240 -18.73 -52.11 -2.96
N SER A 241 -18.85 -50.99 -3.65
CA SER A 241 -19.35 -49.73 -3.12
C SER A 241 -20.60 -49.31 -3.89
N ILE A 242 -21.60 -48.78 -3.19
CA ILE A 242 -22.85 -48.30 -3.79
C ILE A 242 -23.04 -46.85 -3.36
N GLY A 243 -23.07 -45.93 -4.31
CA GLY A 243 -23.32 -44.51 -4.08
C GLY A 243 -24.67 -44.10 -4.65
N GLN A 244 -25.38 -43.19 -3.98
CA GLN A 244 -26.53 -42.52 -4.57
C GLN A 244 -26.05 -41.37 -5.46
N LEU A 245 -26.75 -41.14 -6.57
CA LEU A 245 -26.43 -40.09 -7.54
C LEU A 245 -27.52 -39.02 -7.65
N ASP A 246 -28.55 -39.09 -6.79
CA ASP A 246 -29.64 -38.10 -6.71
C ASP A 246 -29.15 -36.72 -6.27
N GLN A 247 -28.05 -36.70 -5.52
CA GLN A 247 -27.28 -35.52 -5.17
C GLN A 247 -25.80 -35.84 -5.39
N VAL A 248 -25.06 -34.86 -5.88
CA VAL A 248 -23.61 -34.99 -6.10
C VAL A 248 -22.88 -33.89 -5.37
N TRP A 249 -21.65 -34.17 -5.00
CA TRP A 249 -20.74 -33.16 -4.50
C TRP A 249 -19.90 -32.66 -5.66
N VAL A 250 -19.59 -31.36 -5.67
CA VAL A 250 -18.60 -30.80 -6.58
C VAL A 250 -17.51 -30.19 -5.73
N GLU A 251 -16.30 -30.74 -5.84
CA GLU A 251 -15.14 -30.20 -5.15
C GLU A 251 -14.49 -29.15 -6.06
N ALA A 252 -14.70 -27.88 -5.73
CA ALA A 252 -14.09 -26.74 -6.40
C ALA A 252 -12.71 -26.41 -5.79
N GLU A 253 -11.78 -26.01 -6.65
CA GLU A 253 -10.41 -25.66 -6.25
C GLU A 253 -10.17 -24.14 -6.30
N VAL A 254 -10.30 -23.44 -5.17
CA VAL A 254 -10.13 -21.97 -5.13
C VAL A 254 -8.67 -21.61 -4.88
N PHE A 255 -8.11 -20.61 -5.56
CA PHE A 255 -6.73 -20.16 -5.30
C PHE A 255 -6.59 -19.50 -3.92
N GLU A 256 -5.39 -19.60 -3.34
CA GLU A 256 -5.08 -19.04 -2.01
C GLU A 256 -5.43 -17.55 -1.87
N ARG A 257 -5.18 -16.74 -2.91
CA ARG A 257 -5.47 -15.30 -2.91
C ARG A 257 -6.96 -14.97 -2.71
N ASP A 258 -7.84 -15.87 -3.12
CA ASP A 258 -9.29 -15.71 -3.09
C ASP A 258 -9.92 -16.42 -1.87
N ALA A 259 -9.11 -17.13 -1.06
CA ALA A 259 -9.56 -17.93 0.08
C ALA A 259 -10.33 -17.12 1.12
N ALA A 260 -9.94 -15.87 1.36
CA ALA A 260 -10.57 -14.99 2.35
C ALA A 260 -12.03 -14.63 2.00
N LEU A 261 -12.38 -14.70 0.72
CA LEU A 261 -13.70 -14.36 0.20
C LEU A 261 -14.69 -15.52 0.31
N ILE A 262 -14.19 -16.76 0.41
CA ILE A 262 -15.02 -17.96 0.43
C ILE A 262 -15.59 -18.20 1.83
N LYS A 263 -16.92 -18.24 1.91
CA LYS A 263 -17.67 -18.53 3.13
C LYS A 263 -18.72 -19.60 2.86
N LYS A 264 -19.09 -20.34 3.91
CA LYS A 264 -20.21 -21.29 3.84
C LYS A 264 -21.51 -20.56 3.52
N GLY A 265 -22.33 -21.13 2.64
CA GLY A 265 -23.63 -20.59 2.24
C GLY A 265 -23.58 -19.59 1.07
N LEU A 266 -22.40 -19.32 0.49
CA LEU A 266 -22.32 -18.51 -0.72
C LEU A 266 -23.06 -19.19 -1.88
N PRO A 267 -23.79 -18.42 -2.71
CA PRO A 267 -24.41 -18.94 -3.92
C PRO A 267 -23.36 -19.29 -4.97
N VAL A 268 -23.60 -20.37 -5.69
CA VAL A 268 -22.69 -20.86 -6.72
C VAL A 268 -23.49 -21.22 -7.96
N SER A 269 -22.96 -20.83 -9.12
CA SER A 269 -23.45 -21.27 -10.42
C SER A 269 -22.41 -22.23 -11.01
N MET A 270 -22.89 -23.31 -11.62
CA MET A 270 -22.02 -24.30 -12.26
C MET A 270 -22.49 -24.53 -13.68
N THR A 271 -21.55 -24.70 -14.59
CA THR A 271 -21.78 -25.11 -15.98
C THR A 271 -20.87 -26.28 -16.35
N LEU A 272 -21.28 -27.04 -17.37
CA LEU A 272 -20.58 -28.23 -17.83
C LEU A 272 -20.33 -28.13 -19.33
N ASP A 273 -19.07 -28.28 -19.74
CA ASP A 273 -18.70 -28.17 -21.16
C ASP A 273 -19.37 -29.25 -22.04
N TYR A 274 -19.65 -30.42 -21.47
CA TYR A 274 -20.29 -31.52 -22.21
C TYR A 274 -21.80 -31.30 -22.41
N LEU A 275 -22.41 -30.39 -21.65
CA LEU A 275 -23.84 -30.07 -21.73
C LEU A 275 -24.02 -28.54 -21.73
N PRO A 276 -23.70 -27.87 -22.85
CA PRO A 276 -23.79 -26.43 -22.94
C PRO A 276 -25.24 -25.95 -22.86
N GLY A 277 -25.48 -24.87 -22.11
CA GLY A 277 -26.79 -24.21 -21.99
C GLY A 277 -27.61 -24.60 -20.76
N GLU A 278 -27.11 -25.50 -19.92
CA GLU A 278 -27.68 -25.75 -18.59
C GLU A 278 -26.79 -25.13 -17.51
N ASP A 279 -27.43 -24.38 -16.61
CA ASP A 279 -26.82 -23.80 -15.42
C ASP A 279 -27.36 -24.50 -14.18
N TRP A 280 -26.47 -25.01 -13.33
CA TRP A 280 -26.85 -25.58 -12.05
C TRP A 280 -26.60 -24.57 -10.94
N ALA A 281 -27.65 -24.27 -10.19
CA ALA A 281 -27.54 -23.46 -8.98
C ALA A 281 -27.23 -24.37 -7.79
N GLY A 282 -26.26 -23.95 -6.98
CA GLY A 282 -25.85 -24.65 -5.77
C GLY A 282 -25.37 -23.68 -4.71
N VAL A 283 -24.88 -24.24 -3.61
CA VAL A 283 -24.33 -23.47 -2.49
C VAL A 283 -23.03 -24.08 -1.98
N VAL A 284 -22.18 -23.23 -1.39
CA VAL A 284 -21.01 -23.69 -0.66
C VAL A 284 -21.47 -24.40 0.63
N ASP A 285 -21.34 -25.73 0.65
CA ASP A 285 -21.71 -26.57 1.80
C ASP A 285 -20.61 -26.58 2.86
N TYR A 286 -19.35 -26.71 2.42
CA TYR A 286 -18.21 -26.82 3.32
C TYR A 286 -16.93 -26.27 2.71
N VAL A 287 -16.13 -25.60 3.53
CA VAL A 287 -14.81 -25.09 3.16
C VAL A 287 -13.78 -25.88 3.95
N TYR A 288 -12.88 -26.60 3.28
CA TYR A 288 -11.88 -27.40 3.98
C TYR A 288 -10.85 -26.49 4.67
N PRO A 289 -10.43 -26.80 5.92
CA PRO A 289 -9.50 -25.94 6.66
C PRO A 289 -8.04 -26.08 6.18
N THR A 290 -7.79 -26.87 5.14
CA THR A 290 -6.44 -27.16 4.63
C THR A 290 -6.35 -26.87 3.14
N LEU A 291 -5.24 -26.28 2.73
CA LEU A 291 -4.89 -26.13 1.32
C LEU A 291 -4.23 -27.41 0.79
N ASN A 292 -4.46 -27.71 -0.48
CA ASN A 292 -3.75 -28.75 -1.19
C ASN A 292 -2.30 -28.28 -1.45
N SER A 293 -1.32 -29.02 -0.93
CA SER A 293 0.10 -28.65 -1.02
C SER A 293 0.67 -28.72 -2.44
N LYS A 294 0.05 -29.49 -3.34
CA LYS A 294 0.51 -29.64 -4.73
C LYS A 294 0.01 -28.52 -5.63
N THR A 295 -1.26 -28.17 -5.50
CA THR A 295 -1.95 -27.18 -6.35
C THR A 295 -1.99 -25.79 -5.71
N ARG A 296 -1.72 -25.68 -4.40
CA ARG A 296 -1.91 -24.46 -3.58
C ARG A 296 -3.34 -23.90 -3.69
N THR A 297 -4.31 -24.80 -3.80
CA THR A 297 -5.73 -24.46 -3.84
C THR A 297 -6.43 -24.85 -2.54
N LEU A 298 -7.34 -24.00 -2.10
CA LEU A 298 -8.32 -24.26 -1.06
C LEU A 298 -9.44 -25.11 -1.66
N ARG A 299 -9.71 -26.27 -1.06
CA ARG A 299 -10.82 -27.12 -1.51
C ARG A 299 -12.13 -26.63 -0.91
N VAL A 300 -13.13 -26.49 -1.77
CA VAL A 300 -14.47 -26.04 -1.40
C VAL A 300 -15.47 -27.08 -1.89
N ARG A 301 -16.27 -27.61 -0.98
CA ARG A 301 -17.31 -28.59 -1.30
C ARG A 301 -18.62 -27.88 -1.57
N LEU A 302 -19.17 -28.17 -2.74
CA LEU A 302 -20.44 -27.66 -3.23
C LEU A 302 -21.43 -28.81 -3.32
N LYS A 303 -22.71 -28.54 -3.08
CA LYS A 303 -23.78 -29.53 -3.23
C LYS A 303 -24.71 -29.14 -4.36
N PHE A 304 -25.00 -30.10 -5.23
CA PHE A 304 -25.91 -29.94 -6.37
C PHE A 304 -26.88 -31.11 -6.44
N ASP A 305 -28.14 -30.80 -6.68
CA ASP A 305 -29.16 -31.81 -6.94
C ASP A 305 -29.00 -32.36 -8.36
N ASN A 306 -29.21 -33.66 -8.51
CA ASN A 306 -28.97 -34.40 -9.75
C ASN A 306 -30.13 -35.36 -10.04
N THR A 307 -31.34 -34.82 -10.09
CA THR A 307 -32.58 -35.60 -10.28
C THR A 307 -32.60 -36.38 -11.60
N ASP A 308 -31.99 -35.84 -12.63
CA ASP A 308 -31.95 -36.43 -13.98
C ASP A 308 -30.69 -37.28 -14.24
N TYR A 309 -29.83 -37.45 -13.23
CA TYR A 309 -28.58 -38.20 -13.31
C TYR A 309 -27.63 -37.72 -14.43
N GLN A 310 -27.71 -36.44 -14.77
CA GLN A 310 -26.88 -35.82 -15.79
C GLN A 310 -25.46 -35.60 -15.25
N LEU A 311 -25.34 -35.15 -14.00
CA LEU A 311 -24.06 -34.95 -13.32
C LEU A 311 -23.43 -36.32 -13.01
N LYS A 312 -22.39 -36.69 -13.76
CA LYS A 312 -21.67 -37.96 -13.56
C LYS A 312 -20.38 -37.70 -12.78
N PRO A 313 -20.05 -38.53 -11.78
CA PRO A 313 -18.79 -38.42 -11.06
C PRO A 313 -17.57 -38.46 -11.99
N ASN A 314 -16.50 -37.78 -11.57
CA ASN A 314 -15.25 -37.50 -12.28
C ASN A 314 -15.38 -36.58 -13.51
N MET A 315 -16.52 -35.92 -13.71
CA MET A 315 -16.64 -34.84 -14.69
C MET A 315 -16.01 -33.55 -14.18
N PHE A 316 -15.46 -32.77 -15.11
CA PHE A 316 -15.06 -31.39 -14.88
C PHE A 316 -16.27 -30.48 -14.97
N ALA A 317 -16.33 -29.53 -14.06
CA ALA A 317 -17.33 -28.49 -14.04
C ALA A 317 -16.66 -27.12 -13.93
N GLN A 318 -17.17 -26.14 -14.66
CA GLN A 318 -16.82 -24.76 -14.47
C GLN A 318 -17.72 -24.19 -13.38
N VAL A 319 -17.12 -23.60 -12.36
CA VAL A 319 -17.79 -23.14 -11.15
C VAL A 319 -17.56 -21.65 -11.00
N SER A 320 -18.65 -20.90 -10.87
CA SER A 320 -18.67 -19.49 -10.53
C SER A 320 -19.19 -19.34 -9.11
N ILE A 321 -18.29 -19.05 -8.17
CA ILE A 321 -18.67 -18.76 -6.78
C ILE A 321 -18.91 -17.27 -6.67
N HIS A 322 -20.13 -16.91 -6.27
CA HIS A 322 -20.54 -15.52 -6.13
C HIS A 322 -20.27 -15.08 -4.69
N ALA A 323 -19.08 -14.50 -4.46
CA ALA A 323 -18.75 -13.92 -3.16
C ALA A 323 -19.56 -12.63 -2.98
N ASN A 324 -20.30 -12.56 -1.87
CA ASN A 324 -21.26 -11.49 -1.61
C ASN A 324 -20.66 -10.09 -1.70
N GLN A 325 -21.50 -9.17 -2.19
CA GLN A 325 -21.31 -7.72 -2.33
C GLN A 325 -20.62 -7.11 -1.11
N ALA A 326 -19.43 -6.55 -1.31
CA ALA A 326 -18.91 -5.57 -0.38
C ALA A 326 -19.65 -4.24 -0.58
N ASP A 327 -19.50 -3.39 0.44
CA ASP A 327 -20.04 -2.04 0.55
C ASP A 327 -19.93 -1.27 -0.78
N SER A 328 -20.87 -0.34 -0.97
CA SER A 328 -20.84 0.57 -2.12
C SER A 328 -19.46 1.20 -2.20
N THR A 329 -18.75 0.89 -3.29
CA THR A 329 -17.37 1.27 -3.46
C THR A 329 -17.21 2.03 -4.76
N ILE A 330 -16.19 2.87 -4.81
CA ILE A 330 -15.90 3.70 -5.96
C ILE A 330 -15.27 2.81 -7.03
N LEU A 331 -16.00 2.57 -8.12
CA LEU A 331 -15.52 1.77 -9.24
C LEU A 331 -15.14 2.67 -10.41
N VAL A 332 -13.98 2.36 -10.99
CA VAL A 332 -13.52 2.95 -12.25
C VAL A 332 -13.28 1.85 -13.28
N PRO A 333 -13.48 2.13 -14.59
CA PRO A 333 -13.08 1.21 -15.63
C PRO A 333 -11.59 0.89 -15.52
N LYS A 334 -11.22 -0.39 -15.66
CA LYS A 334 -9.84 -0.86 -15.54
C LYS A 334 -8.86 -0.09 -16.43
N GLU A 335 -9.32 0.34 -17.59
CA GLU A 335 -8.54 1.10 -18.57
C GLU A 335 -8.16 2.51 -18.09
N ALA A 336 -8.92 3.11 -17.15
CA ALA A 336 -8.66 4.46 -16.64
C ALA A 336 -7.47 4.54 -15.67
N VAL A 337 -7.04 3.39 -15.11
CA VAL A 337 -5.98 3.32 -14.10
C VAL A 337 -4.62 3.10 -14.76
N ILE A 338 -3.68 4.00 -14.52
CA ILE A 338 -2.28 3.92 -14.97
C ILE A 338 -1.44 3.36 -13.83
N ARG A 339 -0.76 2.23 -14.07
CA ARG A 339 0.07 1.55 -13.06
C ARG A 339 1.54 1.67 -13.44
N THR A 340 2.33 2.40 -12.66
CA THR A 340 3.77 2.55 -12.91
C THR A 340 4.63 1.61 -12.05
N GLY A 341 3.99 0.71 -11.30
CA GLY A 341 4.62 -0.25 -10.38
C GLY A 341 4.99 0.34 -9.02
N LYS A 342 5.31 1.64 -8.95
CA LYS A 342 5.56 2.37 -7.69
C LYS A 342 4.34 3.14 -7.19
N GLN A 343 3.46 3.56 -8.10
CA GLN A 343 2.27 4.36 -7.83
C GLN A 343 1.17 3.98 -8.84
N ASP A 344 -0.08 4.06 -8.41
CA ASP A 344 -1.25 3.92 -9.25
C ASP A 344 -1.91 5.30 -9.40
N ARG A 345 -2.23 5.70 -10.63
CA ARG A 345 -2.72 7.05 -10.95
C ARG A 345 -3.92 7.01 -11.87
N VAL A 346 -4.77 8.02 -11.78
CA VAL A 346 -5.93 8.22 -12.67
C VAL A 346 -5.92 9.67 -13.16
N VAL A 347 -6.36 9.87 -14.40
CA VAL A 347 -6.52 11.19 -14.99
C VAL A 347 -7.97 11.65 -14.81
N LEU A 348 -8.18 12.66 -13.98
CA LEU A 348 -9.44 13.35 -13.81
C LEU A 348 -9.69 14.35 -14.94
N ALA A 349 -10.93 14.39 -15.43
CA ALA A 349 -11.42 15.41 -16.34
C ALA A 349 -12.23 16.45 -15.56
N LEU A 350 -11.69 17.65 -15.40
CA LEU A 350 -12.29 18.74 -14.61
C LEU A 350 -13.30 19.58 -15.43
N GLY A 351 -13.45 19.29 -16.72
CA GLY A 351 -14.25 20.08 -17.66
C GLY A 351 -13.42 21.11 -18.44
N ASP A 352 -14.01 21.69 -19.49
CA ASP A 352 -13.38 22.74 -20.32
C ASP A 352 -11.99 22.40 -20.90
N GLY A 353 -11.74 21.11 -21.16
CA GLY A 353 -10.45 20.62 -21.66
C GLY A 353 -9.34 20.59 -20.60
N GLN A 354 -9.68 20.68 -19.31
CA GLN A 354 -8.74 20.60 -18.19
C GLN A 354 -8.67 19.16 -17.65
N PHE A 355 -7.44 18.68 -17.45
CA PHE A 355 -7.15 17.34 -16.96
C PHE A 355 -6.14 17.38 -15.83
N LYS A 356 -6.29 16.50 -14.84
CA LYS A 356 -5.38 16.43 -13.69
C LYS A 356 -5.05 14.97 -13.37
N SER A 357 -3.76 14.65 -13.28
CA SER A 357 -3.31 13.34 -12.81
C SER A 357 -3.28 13.30 -11.28
N ILE A 358 -4.05 12.40 -10.69
CA ILE A 358 -4.08 12.15 -9.26
C ILE A 358 -3.55 10.76 -8.93
N GLU A 359 -2.93 10.63 -7.77
CA GLU A 359 -2.59 9.32 -7.21
C GLU A 359 -3.84 8.71 -6.58
N VAL A 360 -4.02 7.39 -6.76
CA VAL A 360 -5.14 6.65 -6.20
C VAL A 360 -4.64 5.39 -5.51
N THR A 361 -5.32 5.01 -4.42
CA THR A 361 -5.11 3.70 -3.81
C THR A 361 -6.13 2.74 -4.38
N ILE A 362 -5.67 1.68 -5.05
CA ILE A 362 -6.55 0.67 -5.63
C ILE A 362 -6.80 -0.49 -4.65
N GLY A 363 -7.99 -1.07 -4.73
CA GLY A 363 -8.43 -2.23 -3.97
C GLY A 363 -8.55 -3.47 -4.85
N ARG A 364 -9.72 -4.12 -4.80
CA ARG A 364 -10.01 -5.31 -5.60
C ARG A 364 -10.09 -4.98 -7.09
N VAL A 365 -9.74 -5.96 -7.91
CA VAL A 365 -9.77 -5.84 -9.37
C VAL A 365 -10.74 -6.88 -9.92
N ASP A 366 -11.73 -6.41 -10.66
CA ASP A 366 -12.68 -7.24 -11.41
C ASP A 366 -12.21 -7.42 -12.87
N ILE A 367 -13.04 -8.09 -13.68
CA ILE A 367 -12.84 -8.25 -15.12
C ILE A 367 -12.77 -6.88 -15.81
N ASP A 368 -13.76 -6.01 -15.59
CA ASP A 368 -13.90 -4.73 -16.30
C ASP A 368 -13.62 -3.49 -15.44
N SER A 369 -13.67 -3.62 -14.11
CA SER A 369 -13.60 -2.51 -13.16
C SER A 369 -12.54 -2.70 -12.08
N ILE A 370 -12.06 -1.59 -11.52
CA ILE A 370 -11.14 -1.55 -10.38
C ILE A 370 -11.80 -0.75 -9.27
N GLU A 371 -11.72 -1.29 -8.05
CA GLU A 371 -12.09 -0.58 -6.83
C GLU A 371 -11.03 0.46 -6.45
N ILE A 372 -11.47 1.66 -6.12
CA ILE A 372 -10.65 2.75 -5.62
C ILE A 372 -10.96 2.95 -4.14
N LEU A 373 -9.96 2.74 -3.30
CA LEU A 373 -10.05 2.89 -1.84
C LEU A 373 -9.85 4.34 -1.40
N ASP A 374 -9.04 5.11 -2.13
CA ASP A 374 -8.75 6.51 -1.84
C ASP A 374 -8.31 7.27 -3.10
N GLY A 375 -8.58 8.58 -3.11
CA GLY A 375 -8.14 9.53 -4.15
C GLY A 375 -9.21 10.04 -5.12
N LEU A 376 -10.41 9.42 -5.15
CA LEU A 376 -11.52 9.82 -6.02
C LEU A 376 -12.82 10.03 -5.24
N ASN A 377 -13.71 10.87 -5.79
CA ASN A 377 -15.06 11.11 -5.30
C ASN A 377 -16.12 10.55 -6.26
N GLU A 378 -17.36 10.40 -5.78
CA GLU A 378 -18.48 9.79 -6.53
C GLU A 378 -18.92 10.59 -7.77
N ASP A 379 -18.63 11.90 -7.83
CA ASP A 379 -18.99 12.77 -8.95
C ASP A 379 -17.83 13.02 -9.93
N ASP A 380 -16.66 12.42 -9.66
CA ASP A 380 -15.50 12.61 -10.50
C ASP A 380 -15.67 11.95 -11.87
N VAL A 381 -15.04 12.53 -12.89
CA VAL A 381 -15.03 11.99 -14.25
C VAL A 381 -13.61 11.60 -14.60
N VAL A 382 -13.40 10.35 -14.97
CA VAL A 382 -12.07 9.80 -15.27
C VAL A 382 -11.89 9.55 -16.76
N VAL A 383 -10.67 9.74 -17.25
CA VAL A 383 -10.32 9.48 -18.65
C VAL A 383 -10.06 7.99 -18.85
N THR A 384 -10.79 7.36 -19.77
CA THR A 384 -10.67 5.93 -20.12
C THR A 384 -9.84 5.71 -21.38
N SER A 385 -9.65 6.75 -22.22
CA SER A 385 -8.85 6.66 -23.44
C SER A 385 -7.91 7.85 -23.60
N ALA A 386 -6.71 7.61 -24.13
CA ALA A 386 -5.61 8.58 -24.24
C ALA A 386 -5.09 9.12 -22.89
N GLN A 387 -5.45 8.47 -21.78
CA GLN A 387 -5.00 8.75 -20.42
C GLN A 387 -3.46 8.81 -20.29
N PHE A 388 -2.72 7.94 -20.98
CA PHE A 388 -1.25 7.93 -20.94
C PHE A 388 -0.62 9.20 -21.52
N LEU A 389 -1.17 9.71 -22.63
CA LEU A 389 -0.66 10.92 -23.28
C LEU A 389 -0.95 12.16 -22.42
N ILE A 390 -2.15 12.21 -21.85
CA ILE A 390 -2.55 13.30 -20.96
C ILE A 390 -1.75 13.27 -19.65
N ASP A 391 -1.53 12.09 -19.07
CA ASP A 391 -0.68 11.91 -17.89
C ASP A 391 0.77 12.34 -18.15
N SER A 392 1.30 12.02 -19.33
CA SER A 392 2.65 12.45 -19.73
C SER A 392 2.77 13.97 -19.82
N GLU A 393 1.77 14.66 -20.37
CA GLU A 393 1.75 16.12 -20.45
C GLU A 393 1.58 16.77 -19.06
N SER A 394 0.74 16.17 -18.21
CA SER A 394 0.55 16.58 -16.81
C SER A 394 1.81 16.39 -15.96
N SER A 395 2.51 15.27 -16.12
CA SER A 395 3.79 15.05 -15.44
C SER A 395 4.83 16.06 -15.90
N LYS A 396 4.99 16.23 -17.22
CA LYS A 396 5.98 17.17 -17.78
C LYS A 396 5.78 18.59 -17.27
N SER A 397 4.56 19.12 -17.37
CA SER A 397 4.25 20.49 -16.90
C SER A 397 4.49 20.66 -15.40
N SER A 398 4.17 19.63 -14.60
CA SER A 398 4.45 19.62 -13.16
C SER A 398 5.95 19.62 -12.86
N ASP A 399 6.74 18.85 -13.60
CA ASP A 399 8.20 18.79 -13.46
C ASP A 399 8.85 20.15 -13.77
N PHE A 400 8.38 20.84 -14.81
CA PHE A 400 8.84 22.21 -15.14
C PHE A 400 8.47 23.24 -14.06
N LYS A 401 7.28 23.13 -13.45
CA LYS A 401 6.89 23.99 -12.30
C LYS A 401 7.77 23.73 -11.08
N ARG A 402 8.14 22.47 -10.79
CA ARG A 402 9.06 22.15 -9.68
C ARG A 402 10.48 22.64 -9.92
N MET A 403 10.94 22.69 -11.17
CA MET A 403 12.25 23.26 -11.51
C MET A 403 12.30 24.79 -11.40
N THR A 404 11.16 25.47 -11.28
CA THR A 404 11.06 26.93 -11.28
C THR A 404 10.62 27.51 -9.94
N HIS A 405 10.49 26.68 -8.90
CA HIS A 405 10.09 27.08 -7.56
C HIS A 405 11.13 26.62 -6.53
N ASP A 406 12.20 27.39 -6.37
CA ASP A 406 13.10 27.26 -5.21
C ASP A 406 12.46 28.00 -4.03
N GLU A 407 12.00 27.27 -3.02
CA GLU A 407 11.58 27.86 -1.74
C GLU A 407 12.83 28.40 -1.02
N VAL A 408 12.90 29.73 -0.86
CA VAL A 408 13.93 30.38 -0.05
C VAL A 408 13.68 30.03 1.42
N PRO A 409 14.66 29.45 2.15
CA PRO A 409 14.45 29.00 3.54
C PRO A 409 14.15 30.18 4.48
N ASN A 410 13.34 29.93 5.52
CA ASN A 410 12.96 30.96 6.51
C ASN A 410 14.01 31.21 7.60
N SER A 411 15.01 30.33 7.72
CA SER A 411 16.19 30.53 8.57
C SER A 411 17.47 30.13 7.83
N VAL A 412 18.60 30.72 8.22
CA VAL A 412 19.93 30.40 7.67
C VAL A 412 20.99 30.45 8.76
N TRP A 413 21.94 29.53 8.72
CA TRP A 413 23.12 29.53 9.57
C TRP A 413 24.27 30.27 8.89
N MET A 414 24.93 31.14 9.63
CA MET A 414 26.04 31.95 9.14
C MET A 414 27.15 32.04 10.19
N GLN A 415 28.39 32.21 9.73
CA GLN A 415 29.55 32.42 10.59
C GLN A 415 29.85 33.91 10.67
N GLY A 416 30.24 34.41 11.84
CA GLY A 416 30.58 35.82 11.99
C GLY A 416 31.22 36.16 13.32
N ASP A 417 31.82 37.35 13.38
CA ASP A 417 32.55 37.85 14.54
C ASP A 417 31.74 38.92 15.28
N VAL A 418 31.69 38.80 16.61
CA VAL A 418 30.96 39.75 17.47
C VAL A 418 31.75 41.03 17.60
N ASN A 419 31.23 42.12 17.06
CA ASN A 419 31.86 43.44 17.16
C ASN A 419 31.47 44.17 18.45
N SER A 420 30.21 44.02 18.91
CA SER A 420 29.74 44.59 20.18
C SER A 420 28.45 43.93 20.65
N VAL A 421 28.24 43.89 21.96
CA VAL A 421 27.06 43.29 22.61
C VAL A 421 26.33 44.38 23.41
N MET A 422 25.08 44.65 23.04
CA MET A 422 24.20 45.61 23.72
C MET A 422 23.17 44.84 24.58
N ALA A 423 23.63 44.28 25.70
CA ALA A 423 22.83 43.42 26.58
C ALA A 423 21.50 44.08 27.01
N GLY A 424 21.51 45.38 27.32
CA GLY A 424 20.31 46.14 27.72
C GLY A 424 19.23 46.27 26.64
N HIS A 425 19.58 46.08 25.36
CA HIS A 425 18.64 46.12 24.23
C HIS A 425 18.49 44.77 23.51
N ARG A 426 19.11 43.70 24.02
CA ARG A 426 19.18 42.37 23.39
C ARG A 426 19.62 42.39 21.93
N MET A 427 20.57 43.26 21.59
CA MET A 427 21.12 43.37 20.24
C MET A 427 22.61 43.06 20.22
N VAL A 428 23.06 42.43 19.14
CA VAL A 428 24.48 42.11 18.91
C VAL A 428 24.85 42.58 17.51
N ASN A 429 25.93 43.35 17.42
CA ASN A 429 26.49 43.74 16.13
C ASN A 429 27.50 42.67 15.69
N ILE A 430 27.26 42.06 14.53
CA ILE A 430 28.07 40.96 14.02
C ILE A 430 28.55 41.27 12.60
N SER A 431 29.83 41.06 12.35
CA SER A 431 30.40 40.96 11.00
C SER A 431 30.19 39.53 10.51
N HIS A 432 29.22 39.30 9.63
CA HIS A 432 28.86 37.95 9.20
C HIS A 432 29.31 37.66 7.77
N GLY A 433 29.67 36.41 7.51
CA GLY A 433 29.96 35.89 6.16
C GLY A 433 28.71 35.83 5.28
N PRO A 434 28.87 35.53 3.97
CA PRO A 434 27.76 35.53 3.03
C PRO A 434 26.71 34.46 3.37
N ALA A 435 25.44 34.79 3.17
CA ALA A 435 24.34 33.83 3.24
C ALA A 435 23.78 33.59 1.84
N GLU A 436 24.31 32.58 1.14
CA GLU A 436 23.95 32.23 -0.23
C GLU A 436 22.45 31.97 -0.39
N ALA A 437 21.82 31.35 0.61
CA ALA A 437 20.39 31.06 0.57
C ALA A 437 19.50 32.31 0.49
N TRP A 438 20.00 33.49 0.94
CA TRP A 438 19.26 34.75 0.96
C TRP A 438 19.90 35.83 0.06
N ASP A 439 20.89 35.47 -0.78
CA ASP A 439 21.69 36.39 -1.60
C ASP A 439 22.32 37.55 -0.79
N TRP A 440 22.68 37.30 0.47
CA TRP A 440 23.34 38.29 1.32
C TRP A 440 24.86 38.23 1.16
N PRO A 441 25.52 39.36 0.83
CA PRO A 441 26.97 39.44 0.86
C PRO A 441 27.49 39.44 2.31
N GLU A 442 28.80 39.33 2.46
CA GLU A 442 29.47 39.61 3.74
C GLU A 442 29.23 41.07 4.15
N MET A 443 28.66 41.28 5.33
CA MET A 443 28.31 42.61 5.83
C MET A 443 28.26 42.67 7.37
N VAL A 444 28.22 43.90 7.89
CA VAL A 444 28.10 44.17 9.33
C VAL A 444 26.71 44.67 9.62
N MET A 445 26.00 44.00 10.53
CA MET A 445 24.64 44.38 10.90
C MET A 445 24.30 44.06 12.35
N ASP A 446 23.28 44.76 12.85
CA ASP A 446 22.70 44.52 14.17
C ASP A 446 21.63 43.44 14.07
N PHE A 447 21.77 42.40 14.88
CA PHE A 447 20.76 41.37 15.03
C PHE A 447 20.11 41.45 16.41
N THR A 448 18.80 41.24 16.44
CA THR A 448 18.07 41.04 17.72
C THR A 448 18.31 39.61 18.20
N VAL A 449 18.49 39.39 19.49
CA VAL A 449 18.75 38.07 20.06
C VAL A 449 17.49 37.51 20.71
N ALA A 450 16.96 36.39 20.18
CA ALA A 450 15.75 35.75 20.69
C ALA A 450 15.89 35.41 22.18
N GLU A 451 14.80 35.43 22.95
CA GLU A 451 14.83 35.22 24.42
C GLU A 451 15.47 33.89 24.84
N LYS A 452 15.36 32.86 23.98
CA LYS A 452 15.95 31.54 24.18
C LYS A 452 17.48 31.49 24.10
N VAL A 453 18.12 32.55 23.57
CA VAL A 453 19.57 32.66 23.46
C VAL A 453 20.10 33.50 24.62
N ASP A 454 21.08 32.95 25.34
CA ASP A 454 21.74 33.64 26.46
C ASP A 454 22.71 34.70 25.93
N ILE A 455 22.32 35.98 26.00
CA ILE A 455 23.13 37.10 25.51
C ILE A 455 24.33 37.41 26.41
N ASP A 456 24.29 37.02 27.69
CA ASP A 456 25.37 37.31 28.65
C ASP A 456 26.60 36.42 28.37
N SER A 457 26.42 35.34 27.61
CA SER A 457 27.48 34.46 27.12
C SER A 457 28.30 35.09 25.98
N LEU A 458 27.76 36.10 25.30
CA LEU A 458 28.39 36.74 24.15
C LEU A 458 29.31 37.87 24.59
N LYS A 459 30.54 37.87 24.05
CA LYS A 459 31.56 38.90 24.29
C LYS A 459 32.09 39.43 22.97
N SER A 460 32.45 40.71 22.96
CA SER A 460 33.14 41.32 21.84
C SER A 460 34.43 40.56 21.52
N GLY A 461 34.68 40.31 20.24
CA GLY A 461 35.85 39.58 19.74
C GLY A 461 35.72 38.06 19.68
N GLN A 462 34.54 37.49 19.99
CA GLN A 462 34.26 36.07 19.79
C GLN A 462 33.87 35.79 18.33
N SER A 463 34.31 34.64 17.80
CA SER A 463 33.77 34.11 16.54
C SER A 463 32.61 33.17 16.85
N LEU A 464 31.50 33.34 16.13
CA LEU A 464 30.27 32.59 16.29
C LEU A 464 29.87 31.89 15.00
N HIS A 465 29.20 30.74 15.15
CA HIS A 465 28.30 30.20 14.15
C HIS A 465 26.87 30.37 14.68
N PHE A 466 26.04 31.14 14.00
CA PHE A 466 24.74 31.56 14.52
C PHE A 466 23.63 31.41 13.48
N GLU A 467 22.43 31.12 13.97
CA GLU A 467 21.22 30.96 13.16
C GLU A 467 20.42 32.25 13.16
N VAL A 468 20.06 32.74 11.99
CA VAL A 468 19.18 33.89 11.80
C VAL A 468 17.85 33.41 11.24
N SER A 469 16.75 33.82 11.88
CA SER A 469 15.39 33.55 11.44
C SER A 469 14.66 34.86 11.12
N LYS A 470 13.80 34.83 10.10
CA LYS A 470 12.89 35.95 9.78
C LYS A 470 11.75 36.00 10.79
N THR A 471 11.49 37.18 11.36
CA THR A 471 10.32 37.41 12.24
C THR A 471 9.08 37.77 11.42
N GLU A 472 7.88 37.59 11.99
CA GLU A 472 6.60 37.89 11.33
C GLU A 472 6.49 39.37 10.91
N ASP A 473 7.20 40.26 11.60
CA ASP A 473 7.25 41.71 11.32
C ASP A 473 8.30 42.11 10.27
N GLY A 474 8.96 41.13 9.62
CA GLY A 474 9.98 41.36 8.59
C GLY A 474 11.38 41.71 9.14
N GLY A 475 11.61 41.51 10.44
CA GLY A 475 12.92 41.65 11.07
C GLY A 475 13.72 40.35 11.06
N TYR A 476 14.94 40.41 11.61
CA TYR A 476 15.84 39.27 11.73
C TYR A 476 16.25 39.07 13.19
N GLU A 477 16.13 37.85 13.68
CA GLU A 477 16.55 37.50 15.04
C GLU A 477 17.48 36.28 15.05
N ILE A 478 18.44 36.30 15.98
CA ILE A 478 19.32 35.18 16.25
C ILE A 478 18.58 34.18 17.11
N THR A 479 18.35 32.98 16.56
CA THR A 479 17.60 31.90 17.20
C THR A 479 18.47 30.80 17.78
N GLY A 480 19.75 30.78 17.41
CA GLY A 480 20.74 29.82 17.89
C GLY A 480 22.15 30.37 17.78
N ILE A 481 23.01 30.03 18.74
CA ILE A 481 24.43 30.42 18.74
C ILE A 481 25.31 29.22 19.07
N HIS A 482 26.48 29.19 18.47
CA HIS A 482 27.58 28.29 18.81
C HIS A 482 28.87 29.11 18.82
N ILE A 483 29.47 29.26 20.00
CA ILE A 483 30.72 30.00 20.18
C ILE A 483 31.87 29.12 19.67
N MET A 484 32.58 29.58 18.64
CA MET A 484 33.64 28.81 18.00
C MET A 484 35.02 29.08 18.63
N SER A 485 35.22 30.30 19.16
CA SER A 485 36.47 30.70 19.82
C SER A 485 36.22 31.80 20.86
N GLU A 486 36.93 31.71 21.98
CA GLU A 486 37.00 32.77 23.00
C GLU A 486 38.28 33.61 22.80
N PRO A 487 38.29 34.90 23.20
CA PRO A 487 39.47 35.76 23.03
C PRO A 487 40.67 35.24 23.83
N GLU A 488 41.81 35.01 23.16
CA GLU A 488 43.05 34.57 23.81
C GLU A 488 43.61 35.67 24.73
N VAL A 489 43.71 35.40 26.03
CA VAL A 489 44.47 36.23 26.98
C VAL A 489 45.92 35.74 27.06
N SER A 490 46.89 36.64 26.88
CA SER A 490 48.31 36.29 26.90
C SER A 490 48.77 35.95 28.31
N SER A 491 49.24 34.73 28.54
CA SER A 491 49.80 34.27 29.81
C SER A 491 51.27 33.84 29.73
N ALA A 492 51.97 33.95 30.87
CA ALA A 492 53.34 33.49 31.04
C ALA A 492 53.57 32.90 32.43
N THR A 493 54.40 31.85 32.52
CA THR A 493 54.87 31.26 33.78
C THR A 493 56.32 31.64 34.01
N VAL A 494 56.62 32.18 35.19
CA VAL A 494 57.97 32.62 35.57
C VAL A 494 58.24 32.36 37.04
N SER A 495 59.52 32.18 37.35
CA SER A 495 60.01 32.10 38.72
C SER A 495 60.49 33.47 39.21
N GLY A 496 60.27 33.79 40.48
CA GLY A 496 60.62 35.07 41.06
C GLY A 496 60.63 35.07 42.59
N LEU A 497 61.27 36.08 43.15
CA LEU A 497 61.38 36.28 44.60
C LEU A 497 60.31 37.28 45.06
N ILE A 498 59.52 36.92 46.07
CA ILE A 498 58.52 37.83 46.67
C ILE A 498 59.24 38.88 47.52
N ASN A 499 59.12 40.16 47.16
CA ASN A 499 59.73 41.27 47.90
C ASN A 499 58.79 41.92 48.92
N ALA A 500 57.48 41.94 48.64
CA ALA A 500 56.46 42.48 49.52
C ALA A 500 55.08 41.83 49.26
N ILE A 501 54.28 41.71 50.31
CA ILE A 501 52.92 41.16 50.27
C ILE A 501 51.97 42.19 50.89
N ASP A 502 50.98 42.64 50.12
CA ASP A 502 49.84 43.43 50.62
C ASP A 502 48.56 42.58 50.55
N ILE A 503 48.11 42.10 51.72
CA ILE A 503 46.97 41.21 51.84
C ILE A 503 45.64 41.97 51.60
N ASP A 504 45.58 43.26 51.97
CA ASP A 504 44.34 44.04 51.89
C ASP A 504 44.00 44.37 50.42
N THR A 505 45.02 44.61 49.60
CA THR A 505 44.86 44.90 48.17
C THR A 505 45.09 43.67 47.26
N ARG A 506 45.48 42.53 47.84
CA ARG A 506 45.84 41.28 47.13
C ARG A 506 46.97 41.45 46.13
N ILE A 507 47.97 42.29 46.45
CA ILE A 507 49.10 42.60 45.56
C ILE A 507 50.38 41.96 46.09
N LEU A 508 51.08 41.22 45.22
CA LEU A 508 52.43 40.72 45.44
C LEU A 508 53.43 41.51 44.58
N ASN A 509 54.43 42.11 45.23
CA ASN A 509 55.57 42.68 44.52
C ASN A 509 56.63 41.60 44.34
N ILE A 510 56.87 41.17 43.10
CA ILE A 510 57.75 40.03 42.79
C ILE A 510 58.87 40.46 41.84
N SER A 511 60.11 40.16 42.23
CA SER A 511 61.27 40.24 41.36
C SER A 511 61.32 38.97 40.50
N ARG A 512 60.72 39.02 39.31
CA ARG A 512 60.65 37.86 38.40
C ARG A 512 61.89 37.75 37.50
N GLY A 513 62.22 36.52 37.12
CA GLY A 513 63.16 36.21 36.05
C GLY A 513 62.70 36.70 34.66
N PRO A 514 63.54 36.56 33.63
CA PRO A 514 63.20 36.94 32.26
C PRO A 514 62.05 36.09 31.72
N ILE A 515 61.16 36.71 30.92
CA ILE A 515 60.10 35.99 30.19
C ILE A 515 60.60 35.79 28.76
N GLU A 516 61.23 34.64 28.49
CA GLU A 516 61.79 34.32 27.17
C GLU A 516 60.72 34.34 26.07
N LYS A 517 59.50 33.86 26.38
CA LYS A 517 58.35 33.87 25.45
C LYS A 517 58.05 35.26 24.87
N TRP A 518 58.34 36.32 25.62
CA TRP A 518 58.01 37.71 25.25
C TRP A 518 59.25 38.61 25.14
N ASP A 519 60.46 38.04 25.16
CA ASP A 519 61.75 38.76 25.14
C ASP A 519 61.85 39.89 26.19
N ARG A 520 61.25 39.67 27.38
CA ARG A 520 61.28 40.65 28.47
C ARG A 520 62.35 40.29 29.50
N PRO A 521 63.27 41.21 29.85
CA PRO A 521 64.28 40.94 30.87
C PRO A 521 63.64 40.78 32.26
N ALA A 522 64.42 40.29 33.22
CA ALA A 522 64.03 40.23 34.62
C ALA A 522 63.64 41.62 35.12
N ALA A 523 62.54 41.70 35.88
CA ALA A 523 62.00 42.96 36.37
C ALA A 523 61.20 42.73 37.66
N THR A 524 61.11 43.77 38.49
CA THR A 524 60.29 43.78 39.70
C THR A 524 58.99 44.52 39.41
N MET A 525 57.85 43.86 39.60
CA MET A 525 56.53 44.41 39.29
C MET A 525 55.51 43.96 40.34
N ASP A 526 54.42 44.71 40.41
CA ASP A 526 53.24 44.37 41.22
C ASP A 526 52.31 43.47 40.41
N PHE A 527 51.87 42.39 41.05
CA PHE A 527 50.94 41.42 40.50
C PHE A 527 49.73 41.27 41.43
N ILE A 528 48.54 41.27 40.85
CA ILE A 528 47.29 41.05 41.59
C ILE A 528 47.05 39.54 41.68
N VAL A 529 46.74 39.03 42.86
CA VAL A 529 46.50 37.59 43.08
C VAL A 529 45.02 37.27 42.94
N ALA A 530 44.68 36.35 42.03
CA ALA A 530 43.30 35.92 41.80
C ALA A 530 42.66 35.39 43.08
N ASP A 531 41.35 35.59 43.23
CA ASP A 531 40.59 35.32 44.48
C ASP A 531 40.65 33.86 44.95
N ASN A 532 40.96 32.94 44.05
CA ASN A 532 41.06 31.50 44.31
C ASN A 532 42.40 31.08 44.96
N ILE A 533 43.34 31.99 45.18
CA ILE A 533 44.66 31.70 45.77
C ILE A 533 44.75 32.28 47.18
N GLU A 534 45.18 31.47 48.15
CA GLU A 534 45.39 31.89 49.53
C GLU A 534 46.79 32.48 49.72
N MET A 535 46.90 33.78 49.97
CA MET A 535 48.20 34.47 50.12
C MET A 535 48.88 34.25 51.48
N VAL A 536 48.19 33.62 52.44
CA VAL A 536 48.73 33.34 53.79
C VAL A 536 49.86 32.30 53.74
N ASP A 537 49.92 31.50 52.68
CA ASP A 537 50.91 30.42 52.53
C ASP A 537 52.28 30.91 52.04
N PHE A 538 52.43 32.20 51.72
CA PHE A 538 53.65 32.79 51.18
C PHE A 538 54.23 33.86 52.10
N ASN A 539 55.55 33.92 52.18
CA ASN A 539 56.30 34.90 52.96
C ASN A 539 57.21 35.76 52.09
N VAL A 540 57.52 36.96 52.58
CA VAL A 540 58.53 37.83 51.95
C VAL A 540 59.89 37.12 51.99
N GLY A 541 60.51 36.97 50.82
CA GLY A 541 61.76 36.23 50.63
C GLY A 541 61.59 34.83 50.03
N ASP A 542 60.36 34.37 49.77
CA ASP A 542 60.13 33.07 49.14
C ASP A 542 60.39 33.12 47.62
N ASN A 543 61.02 32.06 47.09
CA ASN A 543 61.11 31.82 45.66
C ASN A 543 59.87 31.05 45.21
N VAL A 544 59.14 31.64 44.27
CA VAL A 544 57.88 31.11 43.75
C VAL A 544 57.94 30.97 42.25
N THR A 545 57.29 29.93 41.73
CA THR A 545 56.95 29.81 40.31
C THR A 545 55.47 30.12 40.16
N PHE A 546 55.14 31.10 39.34
CA PHE A 546 53.78 31.59 39.19
C PHE A 546 53.41 31.83 37.73
N THR A 547 52.15 31.59 37.41
CA THR A 547 51.54 31.89 36.12
C THR A 547 50.66 33.13 36.27
N PHE A 548 50.84 34.09 35.38
CA PHE A 548 50.00 35.27 35.33
C PHE A 548 49.44 35.50 33.93
N GLU A 549 48.25 36.09 33.88
CA GLU A 549 47.57 36.53 32.67
C GLU A 549 47.70 38.05 32.52
N VAL A 550 47.96 38.50 31.30
CA VAL A 550 47.93 39.92 30.93
C VAL A 550 46.52 40.23 30.46
N ARG A 551 45.74 40.86 31.34
CA ARG A 551 44.45 41.46 31.02
C ARG A 551 44.67 42.98 30.99
N ASP A 552 43.79 43.75 31.64
CA ASP A 552 44.04 45.17 31.92
C ASP A 552 45.13 45.35 33.00
N ASP A 553 45.24 44.38 33.93
CA ASP A 553 46.29 44.26 34.96
C ASP A 553 47.02 42.91 34.85
N LEU A 554 48.14 42.76 35.58
CA LEU A 554 48.89 41.50 35.68
C LEU A 554 48.31 40.64 36.81
N VAL A 555 47.54 39.62 36.46
CA VAL A 555 46.81 38.78 37.43
C VAL A 555 47.45 37.39 37.54
N ILE A 556 47.91 37.02 38.73
CA ILE A 556 48.41 35.67 39.03
C ILE A 556 47.22 34.73 39.15
N THR A 557 47.19 33.71 38.30
CA THR A 557 46.15 32.68 38.27
C THR A 557 46.61 31.36 38.90
N ASP A 558 47.93 31.16 39.03
CA ASP A 558 48.52 30.02 39.74
C ASP A 558 49.88 30.40 40.35
N ILE A 559 50.20 29.93 41.55
CA ILE A 559 51.47 30.21 42.25
C ILE A 559 51.85 29.07 43.18
N SER A 560 53.12 28.67 43.14
CA SER A 560 53.67 27.58 43.95
C SER A 560 55.06 27.92 44.46
N LEU A 561 55.41 27.42 45.65
CA LEU A 561 56.76 27.51 46.21
C LEU A 561 57.69 26.57 45.44
N GLU A 562 58.90 27.04 45.11
CA GLU A 562 59.89 26.24 44.42
C GLU A 562 60.53 25.24 45.40
N SER A 563 60.15 23.96 45.34
CA SER A 563 60.70 22.89 46.17
C SER A 563 61.88 22.19 45.50
N ASP A 564 63.03 22.12 46.19
CA ASP A 564 64.23 21.37 45.78
C ASP A 564 63.95 19.86 45.71
N GLU A 565 63.55 19.31 44.54
CA GLU A 565 63.77 17.89 44.20
C GLU A 565 63.55 17.59 42.69
N GLN A 566 64.65 17.39 41.97
CA GLN A 566 64.67 16.76 40.64
C GLN A 566 64.60 15.23 40.78
N HIS A 567 63.55 14.58 40.26
CA HIS A 567 63.63 13.28 39.55
C HIS A 567 62.26 12.78 39.04
N GLY A 568 62.22 12.31 37.79
CA GLY A 568 61.20 11.34 37.33
C GLY A 568 60.31 11.79 36.17
N LYS A 569 60.85 11.87 34.94
CA LYS A 569 60.03 11.79 33.72
C LYS A 569 59.64 10.33 33.47
N GLU A 570 58.36 10.00 33.63
CA GLU A 570 57.77 8.77 33.09
C GLU A 570 56.92 9.06 31.85
N ASN A 571 57.16 8.25 30.83
CA ASN A 571 56.46 8.18 29.55
C ASN A 571 54.94 8.00 29.72
N LYS A 572 54.15 8.78 28.96
CA LYS A 572 52.82 8.32 28.50
C LYS A 572 52.71 8.45 26.98
N ALA A 573 52.41 7.30 26.40
CA ALA A 573 52.29 7.02 24.97
C ALA A 573 51.11 7.74 24.33
N ALA A 574 51.29 8.13 23.06
CA ALA A 574 50.23 8.51 22.15
C ALA A 574 49.42 7.27 21.74
N VAL A 575 48.09 7.35 21.86
CA VAL A 575 47.14 6.41 21.26
C VAL A 575 46.57 7.10 20.02
N ASP A 576 46.83 6.52 18.86
CA ASP A 576 46.31 6.91 17.55
C ASP A 576 44.92 6.30 17.36
N HIS A 577 43.93 7.14 17.05
CA HIS A 577 42.55 6.77 16.74
C HIS A 577 42.24 7.15 15.29
N SER A 578 42.75 6.36 14.34
CA SER A 578 42.28 6.40 12.94
C SER A 578 41.52 5.11 12.61
N ASN A 579 40.24 5.10 12.97
CA ASN A 579 39.15 4.51 12.19
C ASN A 579 37.84 4.75 12.94
N HIS A 580 37.23 5.91 12.69
CA HIS A 580 35.79 5.95 12.49
C HIS A 580 35.36 7.08 11.56
#